data_AF-A0A3D2HNG9-F1
#
_entry.id   AF-A0A3D2HNG9-F1
#
_cell.length_a   1.000
_cell.length_b   1.000
_cell.length_c   1.000
_cell.angle_alpha   90.00
_cell.angle_beta   90.00
_cell.angle_gamma   90.00
#
_symmetry.space_group_name_H-M   'P 1'
#
loop_
_entity.id
_entity.type
_entity.pdbx_description
1 polymer ?
#
loop_
_entity_poly.entity_id
_entity_poly.type
_entity_poly.pdbx_seq_one_letter_code
_entity_poly.pdbx_strand_id
1 'polypeptide(L)'
;MKRSSKIISLALSVTMAASCFAGFSICSASAADGETKVYFEVPTLESWGTTKSVYCHVYNVYGGSKIPETSWQSKAELCKKDAATGRYYFDTAKIGTIEEGADYALLFSTIDTEKGSHQTGNITFSKECLGDTVYVTGEMVENTEDSSKLDFEGAWKNNSDKYGAKAAITSTGKIVGKYFPVYQPKEQIIAQYIASWAVKNVASTAGAVTPEKLTYLCSELGVTPEGVYAQYASDYAEQLADPVTYPSIAPLTTVADLLGVDPEPATTEPATEPETTEPATTEPATTEPATEPATTEPATTEPATEPEPQLLYGDVDQDGKITIQDATEIQRLGLGIGTTEGSLASVLADVNADGRISILDVTCVQMYLCGGYKNTGRVGTALEVVG
;
A
#
# COMPACT_ATOMS: atom_id res chain seq x y z
N MET A 1 -50.70 61.22 12.20
CA MET A 1 -50.75 60.16 11.16
C MET A 1 -49.34 59.61 10.93
N LYS A 2 -49.20 58.28 11.10
CA LYS A 2 -48.28 57.29 10.47
C LYS A 2 -46.85 57.72 10.05
N ARG A 3 -45.75 57.17 10.61
CA ARG A 3 -45.16 55.78 10.62
C ARG A 3 -44.19 55.50 9.45
N SER A 4 -43.09 54.80 9.79
CA SER A 4 -42.38 53.75 9.01
C SER A 4 -41.24 54.23 8.08
N SER A 5 -40.11 53.53 7.83
CA SER A 5 -39.39 52.38 8.44
C SER A 5 -38.03 52.22 7.74
N LYS A 6 -37.13 51.47 8.39
CA LYS A 6 -35.88 50.86 7.91
C LYS A 6 -36.00 50.16 6.54
N ILE A 7 -34.92 50.13 5.75
CA ILE A 7 -34.48 48.91 5.02
C ILE A 7 -32.93 48.84 5.02
N ILE A 8 -32.43 47.74 5.56
CA ILE A 8 -31.07 47.21 5.46
C ILE A 8 -30.96 46.51 4.09
N SER A 9 -29.89 46.71 3.34
CA SER A 9 -29.52 45.74 2.29
C SER A 9 -28.00 45.65 2.13
N LEU A 10 -27.54 44.46 2.50
CA LEU A 10 -26.23 43.86 2.32
C LEU A 10 -26.07 43.48 0.84
N ALA A 11 -25.02 43.99 0.18
CA ALA A 11 -24.55 43.43 -1.08
C ALA A 11 -23.02 43.40 -1.07
N LEU A 12 -22.52 42.23 -0.68
CA LEU A 12 -21.15 41.77 -0.80
C LEU A 12 -20.79 41.78 -2.31
N SER A 13 -19.91 42.68 -2.73
CA SER A 13 -19.39 42.69 -4.10
C SER A 13 -18.04 41.97 -4.13
N VAL A 14 -18.02 40.93 -4.97
CA VAL A 14 -16.90 40.04 -5.24
C VAL A 14 -15.79 40.83 -5.94
N THR A 15 -14.63 40.98 -5.28
CA THR A 15 -13.39 41.41 -5.93
C THR A 15 -12.70 40.17 -6.50
N MET A 16 -12.68 40.07 -7.82
CA MET A 16 -11.93 39.05 -8.56
C MET A 16 -10.44 39.11 -8.24
N ALA A 17 -9.88 37.92 -8.10
CA ALA A 17 -8.49 37.62 -7.84
C ALA A 17 -7.55 38.21 -8.89
N ALA A 18 -6.57 38.97 -8.40
CA ALA A 18 -5.31 39.20 -9.06
C ALA A 18 -4.23 39.23 -7.97
N SER A 19 -3.66 38.08 -7.64
CA SER A 19 -2.48 38.02 -6.80
C SER A 19 -1.61 36.82 -7.18
N CYS A 20 -0.62 37.13 -8.02
CA CYS A 20 0.71 36.53 -8.05
C CYS A 20 0.76 34.99 -8.01
N PHE A 21 0.58 34.36 -9.18
CA PHE A 21 1.42 33.20 -9.50
C PHE A 21 2.86 33.70 -9.63
N ALA A 22 3.56 33.80 -8.50
CA ALA A 22 5.00 33.62 -8.55
C ALA A 22 5.20 32.16 -8.94
N GLY A 23 5.70 31.93 -10.16
CA GLY A 23 6.18 30.61 -10.53
C GLY A 23 7.18 30.17 -9.48
N PHE A 24 6.79 29.16 -8.69
CA PHE A 24 7.77 28.31 -8.04
C PHE A 24 8.60 27.72 -9.18
N SER A 25 9.72 28.35 -9.47
CA SER A 25 10.82 27.65 -10.11
C SER A 25 11.18 26.54 -9.13
N ILE A 26 10.66 25.34 -9.38
CA ILE A 26 11.04 24.12 -8.69
C ILE A 26 12.46 23.83 -9.18
N CYS A 27 13.42 24.57 -8.62
CA CYS A 27 14.80 24.16 -8.72
C CYS A 27 14.90 22.96 -7.78
N SER A 28 14.89 21.74 -8.32
CA SER A 28 15.44 20.59 -7.59
C SER A 28 16.87 20.99 -7.24
N ALA A 29 17.06 21.44 -6.00
CA ALA A 29 18.35 21.90 -5.53
C ALA A 29 19.15 20.66 -5.18
N SER A 30 20.05 20.24 -6.07
CA SER A 30 21.03 19.23 -5.74
C SER A 30 21.89 19.71 -4.57
N ALA A 31 22.23 18.82 -3.66
CA ALA A 31 23.16 19.11 -2.58
C ALA A 31 24.42 19.84 -3.07
N ALA A 32 24.84 20.86 -2.33
CA ALA A 32 26.10 21.54 -2.60
C ALA A 32 27.28 20.57 -2.39
N ASP A 33 28.35 20.76 -3.15
CA ASP A 33 29.53 19.89 -3.06
C ASP A 33 30.12 19.90 -1.64
N GLY A 34 30.32 18.71 -1.08
CA GLY A 34 30.77 18.51 0.30
C GLY A 34 29.73 18.79 1.40
N GLU A 35 28.47 19.04 1.07
CA GLU A 35 27.40 19.16 2.08
C GLU A 35 27.10 17.80 2.72
N THR A 36 26.94 17.79 4.04
CA THR A 36 26.70 16.57 4.85
C THR A 36 25.54 16.74 5.81
N LYS A 37 24.91 17.92 5.85
CA LYS A 37 23.86 18.20 6.83
C LYS A 37 22.49 17.95 6.27
N VAL A 38 21.57 17.58 7.14
CA VAL A 38 20.13 17.67 6.91
C VAL A 38 19.54 18.55 8.00
N TYR A 39 18.60 19.41 7.63
CA TYR A 39 18.02 20.39 8.54
C TYR A 39 16.59 20.02 8.92
N PHE A 40 16.16 20.47 10.09
CA PHE A 40 14.80 20.36 10.59
C PHE A 40 14.32 21.70 11.10
N GLU A 41 13.15 22.11 10.60
CA GLU A 41 12.41 23.25 11.08
C GLU A 41 11.36 22.79 12.09
N VAL A 42 11.63 23.06 13.37
CA VAL A 42 10.70 22.74 14.46
C VAL A 42 9.37 23.44 14.20
N PRO A 43 8.24 22.73 14.20
CA PRO A 43 6.95 23.33 13.91
C PRO A 43 6.49 24.25 15.05
N THR A 44 5.62 25.20 14.73
CA THR A 44 4.99 26.09 15.70
C THR A 44 3.62 25.58 16.18
N LEU A 45 3.35 24.29 15.98
CA LEU A 45 2.09 23.65 16.35
C LEU A 45 2.00 23.53 17.88
N GLU A 46 0.86 23.92 18.45
CA GLU A 46 0.64 23.80 19.90
C GLU A 46 0.77 22.35 20.37
N SER A 47 0.30 21.40 19.56
CA SER A 47 0.39 19.96 19.81
C SER A 47 1.83 19.42 19.86
N TRP A 48 2.80 20.14 19.31
CA TRP A 48 4.22 19.75 19.31
C TRP A 48 4.97 20.26 20.55
N GLY A 49 4.40 21.24 21.27
CA GLY A 49 4.99 21.81 22.46
C GLY A 49 6.28 22.62 22.22
N THR A 50 6.90 23.06 23.33
CA THR A 50 8.13 23.87 23.27
C THR A 50 9.35 22.96 23.24
N THR A 51 10.00 22.85 22.08
CA THR A 51 11.15 21.97 21.87
C THR A 51 12.35 22.33 22.76
N LYS A 52 12.85 21.34 23.51
CA LYS A 52 14.09 21.43 24.29
C LYS A 52 15.27 20.77 23.59
N SER A 53 15.06 19.59 23.00
CA SER A 53 16.09 18.82 22.29
C SER A 53 15.52 18.27 20.98
N VAL A 54 16.37 18.14 19.96
CA VAL A 54 16.02 17.55 18.66
C VAL A 54 17.01 16.44 18.34
N TYR A 55 16.50 15.32 17.83
CA TYR A 55 17.23 14.14 17.44
C TYR A 55 16.89 13.78 15.99
N CYS A 56 17.84 13.22 15.27
CA CYS A 56 17.65 12.67 13.93
C CYS A 56 18.11 11.22 13.95
N HIS A 57 17.18 10.30 13.74
CA HIS A 57 17.50 8.89 13.56
C HIS A 57 17.59 8.64 12.06
N VAL A 58 18.65 7.95 11.63
CA VAL A 58 18.99 7.73 10.22
C VAL A 58 19.38 6.27 10.02
N TYR A 59 18.85 5.64 8.98
CA TYR A 59 19.14 4.24 8.65
C TYR A 59 19.19 4.00 7.13
N ASN A 60 19.96 3.00 6.71
CA ASN A 60 19.98 2.53 5.32
C ASN A 60 18.65 1.89 4.93
N VAL A 61 18.19 2.16 3.72
CA VAL A 61 17.02 1.50 3.12
C VAL A 61 17.45 0.60 1.97
N TYR A 62 18.26 1.12 1.05
CA TYR A 62 18.74 0.37 -0.11
C TYR A 62 20.10 0.89 -0.59
N GLY A 63 21.00 -0.04 -0.92
CA GLY A 63 22.32 0.30 -1.43
C GLY A 63 23.20 1.06 -0.43
N GLY A 64 24.35 1.50 -0.94
CA GLY A 64 25.38 2.20 -0.17
C GLY A 64 26.04 1.35 0.91
N SER A 65 27.09 1.88 1.52
CA SER A 65 27.70 1.25 2.69
C SER A 65 26.74 1.26 3.88
N LYS A 66 26.73 0.16 4.66
CA LYS A 66 25.97 0.09 5.91
C LYS A 66 26.46 1.18 6.89
N ILE A 67 25.53 2.00 7.37
CA ILE A 67 25.79 2.98 8.44
C ILE A 67 25.52 2.34 9.82
N PRO A 68 26.15 2.82 10.90
CA PRO A 68 25.97 2.24 12.22
C PRO A 68 24.56 2.53 12.74
N GLU A 69 23.95 1.50 13.34
CA GLU A 69 22.68 1.64 14.04
C GLU A 69 22.89 2.43 15.34
N THR A 70 22.07 3.46 15.54
CA THR A 70 22.09 4.28 16.75
C THR A 70 20.93 3.91 17.66
N SER A 71 21.15 4.03 18.97
CA SER A 71 20.05 3.90 19.92
C SER A 71 19.16 5.14 19.87
N TRP A 72 17.85 4.90 19.93
CA TRP A 72 16.81 5.92 19.90
C TRP A 72 17.06 7.09 20.86
N GLN A 73 16.98 8.31 20.33
CA GLN A 73 17.17 9.59 21.06
C GLN A 73 18.47 9.64 21.88
N SER A 74 19.50 8.94 21.41
CA SER A 74 20.82 8.95 22.04
C SER A 74 21.61 10.21 21.68
N LYS A 75 22.76 10.39 22.35
CA LYS A 75 23.70 11.47 22.03
C LYS A 75 24.23 11.41 20.60
N ALA A 76 24.25 10.23 19.97
CA ALA A 76 24.69 10.07 18.59
C ALA A 76 23.76 10.80 17.61
N GLU A 77 22.46 10.79 17.89
CA GLU A 77 21.39 11.37 17.06
C GLU A 77 21.15 12.86 17.33
N LEU A 78 21.76 13.41 18.38
CA LEU A 78 21.47 14.77 18.83
C LEU A 78 21.83 15.82 17.76
N CYS A 79 20.82 16.59 17.37
CA CYS A 79 20.94 17.69 16.43
C CYS A 79 21.50 18.94 17.11
N LYS A 80 22.16 19.78 16.32
CA LYS A 80 22.64 21.09 16.76
C LYS A 80 21.71 22.17 16.24
N LYS A 81 21.53 23.24 17.00
CA LYS A 81 20.77 24.42 16.53
C LYS A 81 21.70 25.35 15.75
N ASP A 82 21.30 25.71 14.55
CA ASP A 82 21.91 26.77 13.75
C ASP A 82 21.46 28.13 14.32
N ALA A 83 22.41 28.96 14.74
CA ALA A 83 22.13 30.25 15.35
C ALA A 83 21.62 31.31 14.36
N ALA A 84 21.99 31.20 13.07
CA ALA A 84 21.60 32.17 12.05
C ALA A 84 20.18 31.91 11.54
N THR A 85 19.82 30.64 11.34
CA THR A 85 18.50 30.27 10.78
C THR A 85 17.51 29.84 11.85
N GLY A 86 17.96 29.47 13.04
CA GLY A 86 17.13 28.90 14.10
C GLY A 86 16.74 27.43 13.89
N ARG A 87 17.10 26.83 12.74
CA ARG A 87 16.84 25.43 12.40
C ARG A 87 17.75 24.50 13.17
N TYR A 88 17.35 23.24 13.32
CA TYR A 88 18.22 22.20 13.84
C TYR A 88 18.85 21.44 12.68
N TYR A 89 20.05 20.91 12.86
CA TYR A 89 20.71 20.09 11.85
C TYR A 89 21.35 18.84 12.45
N PHE A 90 21.33 17.78 11.65
CA PHE A 90 22.11 16.58 11.85
C PHE A 90 23.20 16.52 10.78
N ASP A 91 24.41 16.13 11.16
CA ASP A 91 25.55 16.00 10.26
C ASP A 91 25.78 14.51 10.00
N THR A 92 25.47 14.06 8.79
CA THR A 92 25.51 12.64 8.42
C THR A 92 26.94 12.09 8.41
N ALA A 93 27.96 12.94 8.32
CA ALA A 93 29.37 12.52 8.41
C ALA A 93 29.69 11.80 9.74
N LYS A 94 28.86 11.98 10.78
CA LYS A 94 28.98 11.24 12.05
C LYS A 94 28.68 9.75 11.94
N ILE A 95 27.86 9.36 10.97
CA ILE A 95 27.39 7.99 10.77
C ILE A 95 27.90 7.40 9.46
N GLY A 96 28.41 8.21 8.54
CA GLY A 96 29.05 7.72 7.33
C GLY A 96 28.83 8.67 6.16
N THR A 97 29.12 8.17 4.97
CA THR A 97 28.85 8.89 3.73
C THR A 97 27.47 8.51 3.22
N ILE A 98 26.66 9.50 2.86
CA ILE A 98 25.42 9.28 2.12
C ILE A 98 25.80 9.14 0.65
N GLU A 99 25.74 7.92 0.15
CA GLU A 99 26.22 7.57 -1.17
C GLU A 99 25.19 7.90 -2.26
N GLU A 100 25.69 8.11 -3.47
CA GLU A 100 24.86 8.33 -4.65
C GLU A 100 24.29 6.99 -5.13
N GLY A 101 23.05 6.99 -5.64
CA GLY A 101 22.39 5.74 -6.04
C GLY A 101 21.93 4.86 -4.87
N ALA A 102 21.91 5.40 -3.65
CA ALA A 102 21.44 4.71 -2.45
C ALA A 102 20.24 5.46 -1.82
N ASP A 103 19.36 4.69 -1.19
CA ASP A 103 18.24 5.20 -0.41
C ASP A 103 18.49 5.03 1.08
N TYR A 104 18.10 6.06 1.79
CA TYR A 104 18.11 6.10 3.23
C TYR A 104 16.76 6.63 3.71
N ALA A 105 16.52 6.47 5.01
CA ALA A 105 15.41 7.12 5.65
C ALA A 105 15.87 7.78 6.94
N LEU A 106 15.17 8.84 7.29
CA LEU A 106 15.37 9.54 8.53
C LEU A 106 14.03 9.85 9.18
N LEU A 107 14.09 10.16 10.47
CA LEU A 107 12.97 10.78 11.17
C LEU A 107 13.55 11.76 12.19
N PHE A 108 12.81 12.85 12.42
CA PHE A 108 13.14 13.80 13.46
C PHE A 108 12.24 13.57 14.66
N SER A 109 12.84 13.50 15.84
CA SER A 109 12.12 13.46 17.11
C SER A 109 12.59 14.56 18.05
N THR A 110 11.71 15.01 18.93
CA THR A 110 11.98 16.07 19.88
C THR A 110 11.54 15.67 21.28
N ILE A 111 12.23 16.21 22.27
CA ILE A 111 11.77 16.24 23.65
C ILE A 111 11.44 17.69 23.97
N ASP A 112 10.23 17.95 24.46
CA ASP A 112 9.78 19.29 24.85
C ASP A 112 10.22 19.65 26.28
N THR A 113 9.90 20.88 26.71
CA THR A 113 10.21 21.38 28.06
C THR A 113 9.45 20.65 29.18
N GLU A 114 8.33 20.00 28.85
CA GLU A 114 7.50 19.20 29.76
C GLU A 114 7.88 17.71 29.75
N LYS A 115 8.91 17.34 28.97
CA LYS A 115 9.40 15.97 28.73
C LYS A 115 8.44 15.12 27.88
N GLY A 116 7.52 15.73 27.15
CA GLY A 116 6.79 15.10 26.07
C GLY A 116 7.70 14.78 24.89
N SER A 117 7.41 13.68 24.18
CA SER A 117 8.13 13.26 22.99
C SER A 117 7.23 13.42 21.76
N HIS A 118 7.79 14.04 20.72
CA HIS A 118 7.10 14.29 19.45
C HIS A 118 7.99 13.82 18.31
N GLN A 119 7.41 13.30 17.24
CA GLN A 119 8.20 12.79 16.12
C GLN A 119 7.49 12.95 14.79
N THR A 120 8.30 13.02 13.73
CA THR A 120 7.83 12.73 12.39
C THR A 120 7.72 11.23 12.19
N GLY A 121 6.97 10.82 11.18
CA GLY A 121 7.10 9.48 10.61
C GLY A 121 8.44 9.31 9.90
N ASN A 122 8.65 8.13 9.29
CA ASN A 122 9.79 7.86 8.44
C ASN A 122 9.74 8.73 7.18
N ILE A 123 10.88 9.32 6.79
CA ILE A 123 11.02 10.22 5.66
C ILE A 123 12.12 9.67 4.74
N THR A 124 11.82 9.45 3.46
CA THR A 124 12.83 9.07 2.48
C THR A 124 13.84 10.18 2.28
N PHE A 125 15.11 9.82 2.08
CA PHE A 125 16.14 10.77 1.68
C PHE A 125 17.25 10.07 0.91
N SER A 126 17.96 10.86 0.09
CA SER A 126 19.18 10.46 -0.58
C SER A 126 20.22 11.56 -0.48
N LYS A 127 21.37 11.39 -1.13
CA LYS A 127 22.40 12.43 -1.26
C LYS A 127 21.86 13.77 -1.78
N GLU A 128 20.82 13.76 -2.63
CA GLU A 128 20.19 14.99 -3.14
C GLU A 128 19.57 15.87 -2.03
N CYS A 129 19.15 15.26 -0.92
CA CYS A 129 18.52 15.96 0.20
C CYS A 129 19.53 16.65 1.15
N LEU A 130 20.84 16.45 0.97
CA LEU A 130 21.84 17.11 1.82
C LEU A 130 21.83 18.62 1.59
N GLY A 131 21.78 19.38 2.69
CA GLY A 131 21.58 20.82 2.72
C GLY A 131 20.11 21.24 2.78
N ASP A 132 19.18 20.32 2.54
CA ASP A 132 17.75 20.62 2.56
C ASP A 132 17.16 20.56 3.98
N THR A 133 15.95 21.08 4.13
CA THR A 133 15.22 21.21 5.38
C THR A 133 13.93 20.39 5.34
N VAL A 134 13.76 19.53 6.34
CA VAL A 134 12.49 18.88 6.66
C VAL A 134 11.63 19.83 7.49
N TYR A 135 10.33 19.88 7.19
CA TYR A 135 9.31 20.52 8.00
C TYR A 135 8.13 19.58 8.23
N VAL A 136 7.33 19.86 9.28
CA VAL A 136 6.09 19.14 9.56
C VAL A 136 4.93 19.80 8.82
N THR A 137 4.13 19.02 8.08
CA THR A 137 3.02 19.56 7.27
C THR A 137 1.83 19.98 8.13
N GLY A 138 1.70 19.40 9.31
CA GLY A 138 0.56 19.56 10.22
C GLY A 138 -0.43 18.39 10.15
N GLU A 139 -0.28 17.51 9.16
CA GLU A 139 -1.06 16.28 9.04
C GLU A 139 -0.45 15.15 9.86
N MET A 140 -1.29 14.20 10.26
CA MET A 140 -0.87 12.95 10.89
C MET A 140 -1.20 11.79 9.98
N VAL A 141 -0.23 10.90 9.78
CA VAL A 141 -0.32 9.73 8.90
C VAL A 141 -0.14 8.45 9.72
N GLU A 142 -0.74 7.37 9.24
CA GLU A 142 -0.57 6.03 9.83
C GLU A 142 0.91 5.66 9.89
N ASN A 143 1.36 5.22 11.07
CA ASN A 143 2.73 4.81 11.27
C ASN A 143 3.02 3.53 10.44
N THR A 144 4.19 3.49 9.81
CA THR A 144 4.57 2.40 8.89
C THR A 144 4.85 1.08 9.59
N GLU A 145 5.15 1.10 10.89
CA GLU A 145 5.51 -0.09 11.69
C GLU A 145 4.33 -0.62 12.53
N ASP A 146 3.45 0.28 12.96
CA ASP A 146 2.33 0.02 13.87
C ASP A 146 1.11 0.81 13.42
N SER A 147 0.20 0.12 12.71
CA SER A 147 -1.03 0.69 12.16
C SER A 147 -2.00 1.24 13.22
N SER A 148 -1.77 0.99 14.50
CA SER A 148 -2.56 1.58 15.60
C SER A 148 -2.09 2.98 15.99
N LYS A 149 -0.96 3.44 15.46
CA LYS A 149 -0.33 4.73 15.77
C LYS A 149 -0.36 5.67 14.58
N LEU A 150 -0.29 6.95 14.90
CA LEU A 150 -0.14 8.03 13.93
C LEU A 150 1.14 8.81 14.25
N ASP A 151 1.86 9.22 13.22
CA ASP A 151 2.98 10.14 13.31
C ASP A 151 2.69 11.42 12.55
N PHE A 152 3.38 12.51 12.90
CA PHE A 152 3.34 13.71 12.07
C PHE A 152 4.01 13.48 10.73
N GLU A 153 3.39 13.95 9.66
CA GLU A 153 3.95 13.87 8.33
C GLU A 153 5.09 14.91 8.17
N GLY A 154 6.26 14.42 7.74
CA GLY A 154 7.41 15.25 7.41
C GLY A 154 7.61 15.36 5.90
N ALA A 155 7.94 16.55 5.43
CA ALA A 155 8.19 16.86 4.01
C ALA A 155 9.45 17.70 3.83
N TRP A 156 10.08 17.58 2.65
CA TRP A 156 11.26 18.35 2.27
C TRP A 156 10.88 19.70 1.67
N LYS A 157 11.61 20.76 2.00
CA LYS A 157 11.34 22.10 1.44
C LYS A 157 11.69 22.20 -0.05
N ASN A 158 12.79 21.59 -0.49
CA ASN A 158 13.26 21.72 -1.88
C ASN A 158 13.20 20.40 -2.67
N ASN A 159 13.03 19.27 -2.00
CA ASN A 159 13.04 17.93 -2.60
C ASN A 159 11.72 17.15 -2.40
N SER A 160 10.60 17.85 -2.17
CA SER A 160 9.29 17.23 -1.91
C SER A 160 8.62 16.62 -3.14
N ASP A 161 9.17 16.80 -4.34
CA ASP A 161 8.73 16.14 -5.56
C ASP A 161 9.12 14.66 -5.58
N LYS A 162 10.27 14.31 -4.98
CA LYS A 162 10.82 12.95 -4.96
C LYS A 162 10.82 12.28 -3.59
N TYR A 163 10.97 13.08 -2.52
CA TYR A 163 11.20 12.58 -1.18
C TYR A 163 10.18 13.12 -0.18
N GLY A 164 9.93 12.38 0.89
CA GLY A 164 8.99 12.77 1.93
C GLY A 164 8.55 11.58 2.78
N ALA A 165 7.34 11.62 3.33
CA ALA A 165 6.77 10.53 4.10
C ALA A 165 6.91 9.18 3.38
N LYS A 166 7.76 8.32 3.94
CA LYS A 166 8.19 7.08 3.33
C LYS A 166 7.01 6.15 3.15
N ALA A 167 6.82 5.68 1.93
CA ALA A 167 5.83 4.68 1.65
C ALA A 167 6.28 3.30 2.19
N ALA A 168 5.33 2.55 2.72
CA ALA A 168 5.54 1.20 3.24
C ALA A 168 4.26 0.38 3.13
N ILE A 169 4.43 -0.94 3.05
CA ILE A 169 3.32 -1.89 3.16
C ILE A 169 3.19 -2.25 4.64
N THR A 170 2.06 -1.88 5.24
CA THR A 170 1.79 -2.18 6.66
C THR A 170 1.57 -3.68 6.87
N SER A 171 1.54 -4.12 8.13
CA SER A 171 1.25 -5.51 8.50
C SER A 171 -0.09 -6.03 7.95
N THR A 172 -1.05 -5.14 7.65
CA THR A 172 -2.35 -5.50 7.06
C THR A 172 -2.31 -5.59 5.53
N GLY A 173 -1.20 -5.23 4.89
CA GLY A 173 -1.04 -5.24 3.43
C GLY A 173 -1.51 -3.94 2.76
N LYS A 174 -1.70 -2.86 3.53
CA LYS A 174 -2.05 -1.54 3.01
C LYS A 174 -0.79 -0.75 2.70
N ILE A 175 -0.77 -0.04 1.57
CA ILE A 175 0.26 0.97 1.30
C ILE A 175 -0.11 2.24 2.07
N VAL A 176 0.80 2.69 2.94
CA VAL A 176 0.74 3.98 3.63
C VAL A 176 1.96 4.80 3.25
N GLY A 177 1.90 6.11 3.47
CA GLY A 177 2.93 7.04 2.99
C GLY A 177 2.83 7.29 1.48
N LYS A 178 3.69 8.16 0.97
CA LYS A 178 3.59 8.68 -0.40
C LYS A 178 4.82 8.41 -1.25
N TYR A 179 6.00 8.43 -0.62
CA TYR A 179 7.27 8.39 -1.35
C TYR A 179 7.95 7.05 -1.14
N PHE A 180 7.92 6.19 -2.15
CA PHE A 180 8.78 5.02 -2.16
C PHE A 180 10.25 5.44 -2.30
N PRO A 181 11.19 4.64 -1.79
CA PRO A 181 12.61 4.85 -2.06
C PRO A 181 12.89 4.87 -3.57
N VAL A 182 13.84 5.71 -3.99
CA VAL A 182 14.04 6.05 -5.41
C VAL A 182 14.79 4.96 -6.16
N TYR A 183 15.74 4.32 -5.50
CA TYR A 183 16.64 3.32 -6.08
C TYR A 183 16.27 1.89 -5.69
N GLN A 184 15.57 1.69 -4.58
CA GLN A 184 15.08 0.37 -4.17
C GLN A 184 14.16 -0.22 -5.25
N PRO A 185 14.43 -1.44 -5.74
CA PRO A 185 13.51 -2.15 -6.62
C PRO A 185 12.15 -2.33 -5.96
N LYS A 186 11.08 -2.11 -6.71
CA LYS A 186 9.73 -2.21 -6.16
C LYS A 186 9.36 -3.66 -5.80
N GLU A 187 9.92 -4.62 -6.54
CA GLU A 187 9.85 -6.05 -6.24
C GLU A 187 10.39 -6.34 -4.84
N GLN A 188 11.48 -5.68 -4.46
CA GLN A 188 12.11 -5.87 -3.15
C GLN A 188 11.20 -5.37 -2.02
N ILE A 189 10.41 -4.32 -2.26
CA ILE A 189 9.45 -3.80 -1.27
C ILE A 189 8.39 -4.85 -0.95
N ILE A 190 7.88 -5.54 -1.98
CA ILE A 190 6.91 -6.63 -1.79
C ILE A 190 7.59 -7.86 -1.18
N ALA A 191 8.81 -8.21 -1.61
CA ALA A 191 9.58 -9.32 -1.05
C ALA A 191 9.82 -9.14 0.46
N GLN A 192 10.17 -7.92 0.90
CA GLN A 192 10.33 -7.57 2.31
C GLN A 192 9.02 -7.71 3.11
N TYR A 193 7.89 -7.33 2.51
CA TYR A 193 6.57 -7.53 3.10
C TYR A 193 6.27 -9.03 3.30
N ILE A 194 6.49 -9.86 2.27
CA ILE A 194 6.31 -11.32 2.34
C ILE A 194 7.21 -11.90 3.45
N ALA A 195 8.50 -11.56 3.47
CA ALA A 195 9.45 -12.09 4.46
C ALA A 195 9.07 -11.71 5.90
N SER A 196 8.48 -10.53 6.08
CA SER A 196 8.11 -10.02 7.40
C SER A 196 6.84 -10.67 7.95
N TRP A 197 5.89 -11.04 7.09
CA TRP A 197 4.51 -11.29 7.51
C TRP A 197 3.90 -12.60 7.04
N ALA A 198 4.43 -13.27 6.01
CA ALA A 198 3.85 -14.49 5.46
C ALA A 198 3.73 -15.62 6.52
N VAL A 199 4.66 -15.67 7.47
CA VAL A 199 4.64 -16.65 8.57
C VAL A 199 3.98 -16.10 9.85
N LYS A 200 4.00 -14.78 10.09
CA LYS A 200 3.60 -14.19 11.39
C LYS A 200 2.09 -13.99 11.56
N ASN A 201 1.35 -13.76 10.47
CA ASN A 201 -0.04 -13.32 10.56
C ASN A 201 -1.08 -14.35 10.07
N VAL A 202 -0.71 -15.63 9.94
CA VAL A 202 -1.62 -16.70 9.49
C VAL A 202 -2.86 -16.92 10.38
N ALA A 203 -2.85 -16.42 11.62
CA ALA A 203 -3.97 -16.59 12.56
C ALA A 203 -5.07 -15.50 12.45
N SER A 204 -4.81 -14.37 11.78
CA SER A 204 -5.80 -13.29 11.61
C SER A 204 -6.08 -13.07 10.13
N THR A 205 -7.34 -13.17 9.71
CA THR A 205 -7.73 -12.99 8.29
C THR A 205 -7.39 -11.59 7.75
N ALA A 206 -7.52 -10.55 8.58
CA ALA A 206 -7.19 -9.18 8.18
C ALA A 206 -5.67 -8.92 8.03
N GLY A 207 -4.82 -9.57 8.83
CA GLY A 207 -3.37 -9.41 8.79
C GLY A 207 -2.63 -10.43 7.92
N ALA A 208 -3.32 -11.50 7.48
CA ALA A 208 -2.71 -12.55 6.67
C ALA A 208 -2.20 -12.01 5.33
N VAL A 209 -1.05 -12.51 4.89
CA VAL A 209 -0.59 -12.35 3.51
C VAL A 209 -1.39 -13.33 2.65
N THR A 210 -2.10 -12.83 1.63
CA THR A 210 -2.93 -13.65 0.75
C THR A 210 -2.61 -13.36 -0.72
N PRO A 211 -2.94 -14.27 -1.65
CA PRO A 211 -2.72 -14.06 -3.07
C PRO A 211 -3.39 -12.79 -3.62
N GLU A 212 -4.58 -12.45 -3.13
CA GLU A 212 -5.32 -11.26 -3.57
C GLU A 212 -4.57 -9.99 -3.17
N LYS A 213 -4.00 -9.96 -1.95
CA LYS A 213 -3.20 -8.81 -1.49
C LYS A 213 -1.93 -8.67 -2.30
N LEU A 214 -1.22 -9.76 -2.56
CA LEU A 214 0.01 -9.70 -3.35
C LEU A 214 -0.28 -9.30 -4.80
N THR A 215 -1.39 -9.78 -5.38
CA THR A 215 -1.86 -9.35 -6.71
C THR A 215 -2.12 -7.84 -6.74
N TYR A 216 -2.84 -7.32 -5.74
CA TYR A 216 -3.08 -5.88 -5.58
C TYR A 216 -1.77 -5.10 -5.46
N LEU A 217 -0.85 -5.52 -4.59
CA LEU A 217 0.43 -4.84 -4.38
C LEU A 217 1.32 -4.86 -5.64
N CYS A 218 1.35 -5.97 -6.38
CA CYS A 218 2.07 -6.06 -7.65
C CYS A 218 1.51 -5.08 -8.67
N SER A 219 0.18 -5.00 -8.80
CA SER A 219 -0.50 -4.05 -9.69
C SER A 219 -0.21 -2.61 -9.31
N GLU A 220 -0.35 -2.24 -8.03
CA GLU A 220 -0.12 -0.87 -7.54
C GLU A 220 1.32 -0.41 -7.76
N LEU A 221 2.28 -1.32 -7.58
CA LEU A 221 3.69 -1.01 -7.78
C LEU A 221 4.14 -1.15 -9.23
N GLY A 222 3.34 -1.78 -10.10
CA GLY A 222 3.67 -2.02 -11.50
C GLY A 222 4.79 -3.02 -11.69
N VAL A 223 4.78 -4.09 -10.89
CA VAL A 223 5.74 -5.21 -10.93
C VAL A 223 5.02 -6.53 -11.20
N THR A 224 5.74 -7.56 -11.65
CA THR A 224 5.14 -8.89 -11.88
C THR A 224 5.36 -9.82 -10.68
N PRO A 225 4.44 -10.78 -10.44
CA PRO A 225 4.64 -11.80 -9.41
C PRO A 225 5.95 -12.59 -9.57
N GLU A 226 6.37 -12.87 -10.80
CA GLU A 226 7.63 -13.58 -11.10
C GLU A 226 8.85 -12.74 -10.70
N GLY A 227 8.81 -11.43 -10.94
CA GLY A 227 9.85 -10.50 -10.51
C GLY A 227 9.98 -10.45 -8.99
N VAL A 228 8.84 -10.39 -8.28
CA VAL A 228 8.81 -10.45 -6.81
C VAL A 228 9.36 -11.78 -6.29
N TYR A 229 8.97 -12.90 -6.91
CA TYR A 229 9.46 -14.23 -6.55
C TYR A 229 10.98 -14.33 -6.72
N ALA A 230 11.52 -13.91 -7.87
CA ALA A 230 12.95 -13.93 -8.14
C ALA A 230 13.72 -13.02 -7.16
N GLN A 231 13.19 -11.83 -6.88
CA GLN A 231 13.78 -10.90 -5.92
C GLN A 231 13.80 -11.49 -4.51
N TYR A 232 12.70 -12.12 -4.07
CA TYR A 232 12.62 -12.80 -2.76
C TYR A 232 13.65 -13.93 -2.64
N ALA A 233 13.75 -14.78 -3.67
CA ALA A 233 14.70 -15.88 -3.71
C ALA A 233 16.15 -15.39 -3.61
N SER A 234 16.46 -14.27 -4.27
CA SER A 234 17.78 -13.63 -4.23
C SER A 234 18.08 -13.01 -2.86
N ASP A 235 17.18 -12.17 -2.35
CA ASP A 235 17.42 -11.38 -1.14
C ASP A 235 17.52 -12.23 0.13
N TYR A 236 16.81 -13.37 0.15
CA TYR A 236 16.74 -14.26 1.31
C TYR A 236 17.46 -15.59 1.11
N ALA A 237 18.35 -15.69 0.12
CA ALA A 237 19.02 -16.95 -0.25
C ALA A 237 19.73 -17.64 0.94
N GLU A 238 20.41 -16.86 1.79
CA GLU A 238 21.10 -17.40 2.97
C GLU A 238 20.12 -17.94 4.02
N GLN A 239 19.03 -17.22 4.27
CA GLN A 239 18.01 -17.62 5.25
C GLN A 239 17.19 -18.81 4.75
N LEU A 240 16.90 -18.86 3.45
CA LEU A 240 16.24 -19.98 2.79
C LEU A 240 17.08 -21.26 2.82
N ALA A 241 18.41 -21.14 2.86
CA ALA A 241 19.32 -22.27 3.01
C ALA A 241 19.38 -22.82 4.45
N ASP A 242 18.94 -22.06 5.46
CA ASP A 242 18.88 -22.48 6.87
C ASP A 242 17.51 -22.16 7.52
N PRO A 243 16.45 -22.88 7.12
CA PRO A 243 15.10 -22.64 7.63
C PRO A 243 14.95 -22.98 9.12
N VAL A 244 15.86 -23.76 9.70
CA VAL A 244 15.84 -24.10 11.14
C VAL A 244 16.23 -22.90 11.98
N THR A 245 17.25 -22.16 11.55
CA THR A 245 17.67 -20.91 12.19
C THR A 245 16.72 -19.75 11.87
N TYR A 246 16.11 -19.76 10.67
CA TYR A 246 15.24 -18.69 10.19
C TYR A 246 13.79 -19.14 9.92
N PRO A 247 13.07 -19.66 10.94
CA PRO A 247 11.73 -20.24 10.74
C PRO A 247 10.66 -19.20 10.37
N SER A 248 10.95 -17.91 10.49
CA SER A 248 10.05 -16.82 10.09
C SER A 248 10.09 -16.50 8.60
N ILE A 249 11.08 -17.01 7.87
CA ILE A 249 11.18 -16.83 6.42
C ILE A 249 10.37 -17.94 5.75
N ALA A 250 9.41 -17.56 4.91
CA ALA A 250 8.57 -18.52 4.22
C ALA A 250 9.39 -19.28 3.16
N PRO A 251 9.20 -20.60 3.01
CA PRO A 251 9.89 -21.36 1.97
C PRO A 251 9.41 -20.93 0.58
N LEU A 252 10.26 -21.12 -0.43
CA LEU A 252 9.95 -20.71 -1.81
C LEU A 252 8.66 -21.33 -2.36
N THR A 253 8.29 -22.54 -1.93
CA THR A 253 7.01 -23.17 -2.33
C THR A 253 5.81 -22.35 -1.83
N THR A 254 5.83 -21.91 -0.58
CA THR A 254 4.77 -21.06 -0.02
C THR A 254 4.72 -19.70 -0.72
N VAL A 255 5.88 -19.12 -1.03
CA VAL A 255 5.94 -17.83 -1.74
C VAL A 255 5.43 -17.97 -3.18
N ALA A 256 5.74 -19.09 -3.85
CA ALA A 256 5.24 -19.41 -5.18
C ALA A 256 3.71 -19.52 -5.19
N ASP A 257 3.13 -20.29 -4.24
CA ASP A 257 1.69 -20.44 -4.08
C ASP A 257 1.00 -19.09 -3.82
N LEU A 258 1.58 -18.26 -2.95
CA LEU A 258 1.06 -16.93 -2.62
C LEU A 258 1.08 -15.98 -3.81
N LEU A 259 2.11 -16.07 -4.67
CA LEU A 259 2.25 -15.24 -5.86
C LEU A 259 1.55 -15.84 -7.09
N GLY A 260 1.07 -17.08 -7.02
CA GLY A 260 0.49 -17.80 -8.15
C GLY A 260 1.50 -18.09 -9.27
N VAL A 261 2.78 -18.25 -8.93
CA VAL A 261 3.86 -18.53 -9.89
C VAL A 261 4.27 -20.00 -9.84
N ASP A 262 4.67 -20.55 -10.99
CA ASP A 262 5.29 -21.87 -11.04
C ASP A 262 6.76 -21.73 -10.60
N PRO A 263 7.25 -22.48 -9.59
CA PRO A 263 8.62 -22.40 -9.11
C PRO A 263 9.68 -22.93 -10.11
N GLU A 264 9.30 -23.39 -11.31
CA GLU A 264 10.29 -23.74 -12.33
C GLU A 264 11.20 -22.55 -12.68
N PRO A 265 12.53 -22.76 -12.75
CA PRO A 265 13.46 -21.66 -12.97
C PRO A 265 13.39 -21.18 -14.42
N ALA A 266 13.54 -19.87 -14.61
CA ALA A 266 13.99 -19.30 -15.88
C ALA A 266 15.40 -19.85 -16.19
N THR A 267 15.47 -20.97 -16.87
CA THR A 267 16.70 -21.52 -17.43
C THR A 267 17.20 -20.55 -18.50
N THR A 268 18.28 -19.86 -18.21
CA THR A 268 19.15 -19.31 -19.27
C THR A 268 19.82 -20.50 -19.95
N GLU A 269 19.25 -20.97 -21.06
CA GLU A 269 19.94 -21.92 -21.93
C GLU A 269 21.26 -21.31 -22.43
N PRO A 270 22.42 -21.93 -22.19
CA PRO A 270 23.60 -21.62 -22.97
C PRO A 270 23.45 -22.28 -24.34
N ALA A 271 23.30 -21.44 -25.37
CA ALA A 271 23.55 -21.86 -26.74
C ALA A 271 24.97 -22.44 -26.90
N THR A 272 25.13 -23.38 -27.86
CA THR A 272 26.34 -23.92 -28.55
C THR A 272 26.47 -25.46 -28.34
N GLU A 273 25.95 -26.36 -29.20
CA GLU A 273 26.37 -26.84 -30.55
C GLU A 273 26.82 -28.35 -30.47
N PRO A 274 27.01 -29.12 -31.57
CA PRO A 274 26.00 -29.84 -32.34
C PRO A 274 26.03 -31.39 -32.19
N GLU A 275 25.07 -32.01 -32.87
CA GLU A 275 24.79 -33.43 -33.11
C GLU A 275 25.96 -34.43 -33.05
N THR A 276 25.66 -35.63 -32.55
CA THR A 276 26.31 -36.86 -33.02
C THR A 276 25.26 -37.94 -33.21
N THR A 277 25.09 -38.35 -34.46
CA THR A 277 24.23 -39.44 -34.92
C THR A 277 25.00 -40.76 -34.88
N GLU A 278 24.40 -41.81 -34.31
CA GLU A 278 24.70 -43.19 -34.67
C GLU A 278 23.38 -43.94 -34.93
N PRO A 279 23.26 -44.68 -36.05
CA PRO A 279 22.11 -45.53 -36.31
C PRO A 279 22.41 -46.99 -35.91
N ALA A 280 21.44 -47.66 -35.28
CA ALA A 280 21.41 -49.12 -35.22
C ALA A 280 19.97 -49.65 -35.26
N THR A 281 19.59 -50.15 -36.44
CA THR A 281 18.73 -51.33 -36.74
C THR A 281 18.96 -52.49 -35.74
N THR A 282 18.08 -53.43 -35.39
CA THR A 282 16.83 -54.06 -35.90
C THR A 282 16.34 -54.95 -34.72
N GLU A 283 15.05 -55.18 -34.45
CA GLU A 283 14.21 -56.29 -34.97
C GLU A 283 12.79 -56.18 -34.34
N PRO A 284 11.73 -56.71 -34.98
CA PRO A 284 10.38 -56.72 -34.41
C PRO A 284 10.10 -58.01 -33.63
N ALA A 285 9.47 -57.89 -32.45
CA ALA A 285 8.88 -59.01 -31.74
C ALA A 285 7.46 -58.67 -31.24
N THR A 286 6.47 -59.27 -31.93
CA THR A 286 5.14 -59.69 -31.44
C THR A 286 5.30 -60.56 -30.17
N THR A 287 4.42 -60.68 -29.16
CA THR A 287 2.95 -60.63 -28.92
C THR A 287 2.81 -60.59 -27.37
N GLU A 288 1.85 -59.91 -26.73
CA GLU A 288 0.52 -60.43 -26.31
C GLU A 288 -0.24 -59.30 -25.54
N PRO A 289 -1.59 -59.37 -25.44
CA PRO A 289 -2.42 -58.26 -24.95
C PRO A 289 -2.56 -58.27 -23.42
N ALA A 290 -2.36 -57.10 -22.80
CA ALA A 290 -2.71 -56.85 -21.41
C ALA A 290 -4.00 -56.01 -21.32
N THR A 291 -4.89 -56.53 -20.49
CA THR A 291 -6.26 -56.14 -20.14
C THR A 291 -6.46 -54.64 -19.83
N GLU A 292 -7.59 -54.10 -20.31
CA GLU A 292 -8.14 -52.77 -19.97
C GLU A 292 -8.31 -52.58 -18.45
N PRO A 293 -8.09 -51.36 -17.92
CA PRO A 293 -8.73 -50.93 -16.68
C PRO A 293 -10.15 -50.42 -16.99
N ALA A 294 -11.09 -50.87 -16.17
CA ALA A 294 -12.50 -50.50 -16.24
C ALA A 294 -12.72 -48.99 -15.99
N THR A 295 -13.45 -48.36 -16.92
CA THR A 295 -14.03 -47.03 -16.76
C THR A 295 -15.29 -47.14 -15.90
N THR A 296 -15.32 -46.49 -14.73
CA THR A 296 -16.56 -46.22 -13.99
C THR A 296 -17.14 -44.89 -14.46
N GLU A 297 -18.27 -44.94 -15.14
CA GLU A 297 -19.16 -43.79 -15.37
C GLU A 297 -19.70 -43.27 -14.04
N PRO A 298 -19.80 -41.94 -13.82
CA PRO A 298 -20.66 -41.41 -12.78
C PRO A 298 -22.12 -41.44 -13.25
N ALA A 299 -22.98 -41.89 -12.35
CA ALA A 299 -24.42 -41.96 -12.55
C ALA A 299 -25.02 -40.57 -12.79
N THR A 300 -25.84 -40.47 -13.84
CA THR A 300 -26.71 -39.34 -14.14
C THR A 300 -27.86 -39.29 -13.14
N THR A 301 -27.89 -38.29 -12.27
CA THR A 301 -29.05 -37.95 -11.45
C THR A 301 -29.98 -37.03 -12.25
N GLU A 302 -31.29 -37.33 -12.24
CA GLU A 302 -32.34 -36.51 -12.84
C GLU A 302 -32.33 -35.07 -12.28
N PRO A 303 -32.67 -34.05 -13.09
CA PRO A 303 -32.72 -32.67 -12.62
C PRO A 303 -33.90 -32.46 -11.68
N ALA A 304 -33.58 -32.03 -10.45
CA ALA A 304 -34.54 -31.41 -9.56
C ALA A 304 -35.00 -30.08 -10.17
N THR A 305 -36.32 -29.85 -10.16
CA THR A 305 -36.94 -28.59 -10.55
C THR A 305 -36.27 -27.42 -9.82
N GLU A 306 -35.53 -26.60 -10.56
CA GLU A 306 -34.88 -25.38 -10.08
C GLU A 306 -35.96 -24.33 -9.75
N PRO A 307 -35.95 -23.73 -8.56
CA PRO A 307 -36.87 -22.63 -8.23
C PRO A 307 -36.56 -21.43 -9.12
N GLU A 308 -37.59 -20.71 -9.58
CA GLU A 308 -37.40 -19.50 -10.39
C GLU A 308 -36.44 -18.51 -9.71
N PRO A 309 -35.55 -17.86 -10.47
CA PRO A 309 -34.58 -16.91 -9.91
C PRO A 309 -35.31 -15.74 -9.26
N GLN A 310 -35.21 -15.65 -7.93
CA GLN A 310 -35.78 -14.56 -7.16
C GLN A 310 -34.83 -13.36 -7.23
N LEU A 311 -35.31 -12.24 -7.76
CA LEU A 311 -34.55 -10.99 -7.75
C LEU A 311 -34.52 -10.42 -6.33
N LEU A 312 -33.33 -10.19 -5.77
CA LEU A 312 -33.15 -9.68 -4.41
C LEU A 312 -32.59 -8.27 -4.42
N TYR A 313 -33.13 -7.38 -3.57
CA TYR A 313 -32.50 -6.10 -3.30
C TYR A 313 -31.09 -6.33 -2.72
N GLY A 314 -30.09 -5.70 -3.31
CA GLY A 314 -28.68 -5.88 -2.96
C GLY A 314 -27.95 -7.00 -3.72
N ASP A 315 -28.62 -7.77 -4.58
CA ASP A 315 -28.02 -8.67 -5.57
C ASP A 315 -28.00 -7.94 -6.92
N VAL A 316 -26.94 -7.17 -7.16
CA VAL A 316 -26.85 -6.22 -8.28
C VAL A 316 -26.27 -6.88 -9.52
N ASP A 317 -25.39 -7.87 -9.34
CA ASP A 317 -24.84 -8.66 -10.44
C ASP A 317 -25.76 -9.82 -10.89
N GLN A 318 -26.86 -10.06 -10.16
CA GLN A 318 -27.92 -11.02 -10.47
C GLN A 318 -27.41 -12.47 -10.47
N ASP A 319 -26.42 -12.78 -9.64
CA ASP A 319 -25.90 -14.13 -9.46
C ASP A 319 -26.73 -14.99 -8.49
N GLY A 320 -27.77 -14.39 -7.88
CA GLY A 320 -28.68 -15.03 -6.92
C GLY A 320 -28.16 -15.02 -5.48
N LYS A 321 -27.03 -14.34 -5.21
CA LYS A 321 -26.42 -14.19 -3.90
C LYS A 321 -26.18 -12.71 -3.62
N ILE A 322 -26.13 -12.40 -2.33
CA ILE A 322 -25.72 -11.06 -1.89
C ILE A 322 -24.33 -11.23 -1.29
N THR A 323 -23.34 -10.61 -1.90
CA THR A 323 -21.93 -10.68 -1.56
C THR A 323 -21.29 -9.30 -1.54
N ILE A 324 -19.99 -9.24 -1.27
CA ILE A 324 -19.25 -7.98 -1.32
C ILE A 324 -19.04 -7.47 -2.76
N GLN A 325 -19.24 -8.36 -3.76
CA GLN A 325 -19.18 -7.98 -5.17
C GLN A 325 -20.33 -7.03 -5.51
N ASP A 326 -21.52 -7.28 -4.98
CA ASP A 326 -22.67 -6.36 -5.11
C ASP A 326 -22.39 -4.99 -4.50
N ALA A 327 -21.76 -4.94 -3.32
CA ALA A 327 -21.36 -3.67 -2.71
C ALA A 327 -20.39 -2.87 -3.59
N THR A 328 -19.50 -3.57 -4.30
CA THR A 328 -18.57 -2.97 -5.27
C THR A 328 -19.32 -2.46 -6.50
N GLU A 329 -20.30 -3.22 -7.00
CA GLU A 329 -21.11 -2.80 -8.14
C GLU A 329 -21.96 -1.58 -7.78
N ILE A 330 -22.61 -1.56 -6.62
CA ILE A 330 -23.35 -0.38 -6.10
C ILE A 330 -22.44 0.84 -6.02
N GLN A 331 -21.17 0.69 -5.59
CA GLN A 331 -20.21 1.80 -5.57
C GLN A 331 -19.91 2.32 -6.98
N ARG A 332 -19.75 1.43 -7.97
CA ARG A 332 -19.55 1.81 -9.38
C ARG A 332 -20.77 2.54 -9.93
N LEU A 333 -21.97 2.02 -9.65
CA LEU A 333 -23.25 2.62 -10.02
C LEU A 333 -23.42 4.02 -9.41
N GLY A 334 -23.10 4.21 -8.13
CA GLY A 334 -23.16 5.52 -7.46
C GLY A 334 -22.17 6.56 -8.02
N LEU A 335 -21.11 6.10 -8.70
CA LEU A 335 -20.15 6.95 -9.44
C LEU A 335 -20.56 7.19 -10.91
N GLY A 336 -21.69 6.63 -11.36
CA GLY A 336 -22.13 6.68 -12.75
C GLY A 336 -21.29 5.81 -13.69
N ILE A 337 -20.53 4.86 -13.16
CA ILE A 337 -19.72 3.93 -13.94
C ILE A 337 -20.57 2.68 -14.19
N GLY A 338 -21.00 2.48 -15.43
CA GLY A 338 -21.64 1.22 -15.85
C GLY A 338 -23.18 1.19 -15.91
N THR A 339 -23.90 2.30 -15.68
CA THR A 339 -25.38 2.31 -15.88
C THR A 339 -25.98 3.50 -16.62
N THR A 340 -27.08 3.17 -17.31
CA THR A 340 -28.22 4.00 -17.71
C THR A 340 -29.27 4.03 -16.60
N GLU A 341 -29.77 5.22 -16.24
CA GLU A 341 -30.84 5.41 -15.25
C GLU A 341 -32.06 4.51 -15.53
N GLY A 342 -32.61 3.87 -14.49
CA GLY A 342 -33.80 3.03 -14.58
C GLY A 342 -33.55 1.56 -14.97
N SER A 343 -32.30 1.11 -14.98
CA SER A 343 -31.97 -0.31 -15.15
C SER A 343 -32.40 -1.15 -13.94
N LEU A 344 -32.60 -2.46 -14.13
CA LEU A 344 -32.88 -3.39 -13.02
C LEU A 344 -31.78 -3.33 -11.95
N ALA A 345 -30.50 -3.29 -12.35
CA ALA A 345 -29.38 -3.10 -11.43
C ALA A 345 -29.51 -1.82 -10.59
N SER A 346 -29.99 -0.71 -11.16
CA SER A 346 -30.22 0.52 -10.41
C SER A 346 -31.36 0.40 -9.37
N VAL A 347 -32.36 -0.44 -9.64
CA VAL A 347 -33.46 -0.74 -8.70
C VAL A 347 -32.97 -1.65 -7.57
N LEU A 348 -32.18 -2.68 -7.89
CA LEU A 348 -31.64 -3.61 -6.89
C LEU A 348 -30.57 -2.93 -6.01
N ALA A 349 -29.91 -1.88 -6.51
CA ALA A 349 -28.90 -1.11 -5.79
C ALA A 349 -29.46 -0.08 -4.78
N ASP A 350 -30.64 0.51 -5.01
CA ASP A 350 -31.29 1.45 -4.07
C ASP A 350 -31.97 0.69 -2.91
N VAL A 351 -31.13 0.09 -2.06
CA VAL A 351 -31.58 -0.79 -0.98
C VAL A 351 -32.11 -0.01 0.22
N ASN A 352 -31.74 1.27 0.36
CA ASN A 352 -32.26 2.13 1.42
C ASN A 352 -33.58 2.83 1.02
N ALA A 353 -33.96 2.78 -0.27
CA ALA A 353 -35.17 3.36 -0.86
C ALA A 353 -35.28 4.89 -0.73
N ASP A 354 -34.14 5.59 -0.80
CA ASP A 354 -34.07 7.06 -0.80
C ASP A 354 -34.09 7.66 -2.21
N GLY A 355 -34.08 6.81 -3.24
CA GLY A 355 -34.11 7.21 -4.65
C GLY A 355 -32.74 7.57 -5.21
N ARG A 356 -31.63 7.28 -4.50
CA ARG A 356 -30.26 7.55 -4.93
C ARG A 356 -29.36 6.36 -4.62
N ILE A 357 -28.58 5.94 -5.62
CA ILE A 357 -27.53 4.95 -5.41
C ILE A 357 -26.31 5.65 -4.83
N SER A 358 -25.94 5.34 -3.60
CA SER A 358 -24.87 6.02 -2.89
C SER A 358 -24.07 5.07 -1.98
N ILE A 359 -23.07 5.62 -1.30
CA ILE A 359 -22.30 4.87 -0.29
C ILE A 359 -23.19 4.36 0.87
N LEU A 360 -24.38 4.95 1.07
CA LEU A 360 -25.32 4.48 2.09
C LEU A 360 -25.89 3.10 1.72
N ASP A 361 -26.14 2.84 0.45
CA ASP A 361 -26.59 1.53 -0.06
C ASP A 361 -25.49 0.47 0.05
N VAL A 362 -24.25 0.86 -0.28
CA VAL A 362 -23.04 0.04 -0.05
C VAL A 362 -22.95 -0.35 1.44
N THR A 363 -23.16 0.61 2.33
CA THR A 363 -23.13 0.38 3.78
C THR A 363 -24.24 -0.59 4.21
N CYS A 364 -25.44 -0.49 3.65
CA CYS A 364 -26.53 -1.42 3.93
C CYS A 364 -26.18 -2.86 3.54
N VAL A 365 -25.58 -3.08 2.36
CA VAL A 365 -25.12 -4.41 1.92
C VAL A 365 -24.01 -4.94 2.83
N GLN A 366 -23.01 -4.13 3.16
CA GLN A 366 -21.92 -4.55 4.06
C GLN A 366 -22.43 -4.89 5.46
N MET A 367 -23.37 -4.11 6.01
CA MET A 367 -24.01 -4.42 7.30
C MET A 367 -24.81 -5.72 7.26
N TYR A 368 -25.48 -6.00 6.13
CA TYR A 368 -26.20 -7.25 5.91
C TYR A 368 -25.24 -8.45 5.91
N LEU A 369 -24.12 -8.37 5.19
CA LEU A 369 -23.10 -9.42 5.12
C LEU A 369 -22.45 -9.73 6.46
N CYS A 370 -22.21 -8.70 7.28
CA CYS A 370 -21.63 -8.87 8.62
C CYS A 370 -22.57 -9.59 9.60
N GLY A 371 -23.89 -9.55 9.36
CA GLY A 371 -24.90 -10.08 10.26
C GLY A 371 -25.05 -9.28 11.57
N GLY A 372 -26.21 -9.44 12.24
CA GLY A 372 -26.46 -8.84 13.56
C GLY A 372 -26.93 -7.37 13.58
N TYR A 373 -26.96 -6.69 12.42
CA TYR A 373 -27.51 -5.34 12.27
C TYR A 373 -28.98 -5.38 11.81
N LYS A 374 -29.83 -4.51 12.38
CA LYS A 374 -31.27 -4.44 12.04
C LYS A 374 -31.63 -3.39 10.99
N ASN A 375 -30.71 -2.47 10.70
CA ASN A 375 -30.95 -1.31 9.83
C ASN A 375 -30.28 -1.49 8.46
N THR A 376 -30.50 -2.63 7.81
CA THR A 376 -29.89 -2.98 6.51
C THR A 376 -30.80 -2.64 5.32
N GLY A 377 -31.81 -1.79 5.51
CA GLY A 377 -32.75 -1.44 4.44
C GLY A 377 -33.52 -2.67 3.93
N ARG A 378 -33.64 -2.76 2.60
CA ARG A 378 -34.30 -3.85 1.87
C ARG A 378 -33.36 -5.00 1.48
N VAL A 379 -32.08 -4.96 1.85
CA VAL A 379 -31.10 -5.97 1.43
C VAL A 379 -31.59 -7.38 1.77
N GLY A 380 -31.60 -8.27 0.78
CA GLY A 380 -32.07 -9.66 0.91
C GLY A 380 -33.58 -9.86 0.80
N THR A 381 -34.36 -8.80 0.56
CA THR A 381 -35.80 -8.92 0.29
C THR A 381 -36.06 -9.10 -1.20
N ALA A 382 -37.08 -9.89 -1.55
CA ALA A 382 -37.45 -10.11 -2.93
C ALA A 382 -38.07 -8.85 -3.56
N LEU A 383 -37.69 -8.56 -4.80
CA LEU A 383 -38.34 -7.54 -5.62
C LEU A 383 -39.70 -8.08 -6.09
N GLU A 384 -40.80 -7.51 -5.60
CA GLU A 384 -42.14 -7.87 -6.07
C GLU A 384 -42.34 -7.38 -7.50
N VAL A 385 -42.26 -8.29 -8.48
CA VAL A 385 -42.63 -8.02 -9.86
C VAL A 385 -44.15 -8.00 -9.95
N VAL A 386 -44.74 -6.80 -9.98
CA VAL A 386 -46.18 -6.65 -10.26
C VAL A 386 -46.41 -7.03 -11.73
N GLY A 387 -47.05 -8.18 -11.95
CA GLY A 387 -47.38 -8.71 -13.28
C GLY A 387 -48.44 -7.91 -14.04
#